data_AF-A0A7C3WN80-F1
#
_entry.id   AF-A0A7C3WN80-F1
#
_cell.length_a   1.000
_cell.length_b   1.000
_cell.length_c   1.000
_cell.angle_alpha   90.00
_cell.angle_beta   90.00
_cell.angle_gamma   90.00
#
_symmetry.space_group_name_H-M   'P 1'
#
loop_
_entity.id
_entity.type
_entity.pdbx_description
1 polymer ?
#
loop_
_entity_poly.entity_id
_entity_poly.type
_entity_poly.pdbx_seq_one_letter_code
_entity_poly.pdbx_strand_id
1 'polypeptide(L)'
;MIQKISKIVFLSILFLAFFNLNFIFADADSRSSVRIGKSTSFFSAVKAKNKLTKKGKRKKGVKKLSRKDNSADFQNPLIISGDDICQRNSREALRTLFTRDREGFDFVVERLGKIECAVSGSAVYPWENPSLFRVGVATFNANPIWYASVLVHESCHIEQFRRSFEKNSAADVSAEEYFGEKAEQECLDVQAETLRKLQANQAEVDYLSRLSQSGYWLTKPGERWW
;
A
#
# COMPACT_ATOMS: atom_id res chain seq x y z
N MET A 1 27.00 -39.05 6.07
CA MET A 1 26.42 -38.61 4.78
C MET A 1 25.71 -37.28 5.05
N ILE A 2 26.38 -36.15 4.79
CA ILE A 2 25.93 -34.82 5.21
C ILE A 2 25.00 -34.25 4.14
N GLN A 3 23.73 -34.02 4.51
CA GLN A 3 22.72 -33.41 3.64
C GLN A 3 23.14 -31.98 3.28
N LYS A 4 23.31 -31.72 1.98
CA LYS A 4 23.50 -30.37 1.43
C LYS A 4 22.18 -29.61 1.55
N ILE A 5 22.07 -28.73 2.54
CA ILE A 5 21.00 -27.73 2.61
C ILE A 5 21.20 -26.77 1.44
N SER A 6 20.17 -26.66 0.60
CA SER A 6 20.16 -25.84 -0.61
C SER A 6 20.34 -24.35 -0.27
N LYS A 7 21.34 -23.71 -0.89
CA LYS A 7 21.68 -22.28 -0.73
C LYS A 7 20.54 -21.32 -1.14
N ILE A 8 19.46 -21.83 -1.72
CA ILE A 8 18.32 -21.04 -2.22
C ILE A 8 17.43 -20.52 -1.08
N VAL A 9 17.37 -21.21 0.06
CA VAL A 9 16.52 -20.78 1.19
C VAL A 9 17.12 -19.58 1.95
N PHE A 10 18.44 -19.36 1.85
CA PHE A 10 19.11 -18.28 2.60
C PHE A 10 18.96 -16.89 1.99
N LEU A 11 18.72 -16.76 0.68
CA LEU A 11 18.49 -15.45 0.06
C LEU A 11 17.10 -14.88 0.35
N SER A 12 16.09 -15.73 0.53
CA SER A 12 14.72 -15.30 0.82
C SER A 12 14.58 -14.68 2.22
N ILE A 13 15.36 -15.16 3.19
CA ILE A 13 15.31 -14.69 4.58
C ILE A 13 16.06 -13.36 4.76
N LEU A 14 17.08 -13.08 3.95
CA LEU A 14 17.86 -11.85 4.04
C LEU A 14 17.15 -10.62 3.43
N PHE A 15 16.18 -10.82 2.52
CA PHE A 15 15.42 -9.73 1.90
C PHE A 15 14.22 -9.25 2.73
N LEU A 16 13.62 -10.12 3.55
CA LEU A 16 12.61 -9.76 4.57
C LEU A 16 13.18 -8.83 5.65
N ALA A 17 14.50 -8.84 5.87
CA ALA A 17 15.18 -7.93 6.78
C ALA A 17 15.35 -6.52 6.17
N PHE A 18 15.57 -6.39 4.86
CA PHE A 18 15.76 -5.08 4.21
C PHE A 18 14.48 -4.25 4.13
N PHE A 19 13.30 -4.88 4.06
CA PHE A 19 12.01 -4.17 4.12
C PHE A 19 11.58 -3.80 5.55
N ASN A 20 11.92 -4.61 6.57
CA ASN A 20 11.66 -4.23 7.96
C ASN A 20 12.64 -3.17 8.50
N LEU A 21 13.88 -3.10 8.00
CA LEU A 21 14.87 -2.13 8.48
C LEU A 21 14.76 -0.73 7.83
N ASN A 22 14.27 -0.62 6.59
CA ASN A 22 14.11 0.69 5.95
C ASN A 22 12.81 1.43 6.35
N PHE A 23 11.87 0.76 7.04
CA PHE A 23 10.65 1.41 7.55
C PHE A 23 10.76 1.91 9.00
N ILE A 24 11.89 1.68 9.69
CA ILE A 24 12.09 2.09 11.10
C ILE A 24 12.94 3.38 11.24
N PHE A 25 13.58 3.89 10.19
CA PHE A 25 14.39 5.12 10.25
C PHE A 25 13.84 6.23 9.36
N ALA A 26 12.69 6.80 9.72
CA ALA A 26 12.27 8.11 9.21
C ALA A 26 11.42 8.86 10.25
N ASP A 27 11.89 8.94 11.50
CA ASP A 27 11.30 9.88 12.47
C ASP A 27 12.35 10.34 13.50
N ALA A 28 13.39 11.00 13.01
CA ALA A 28 14.27 11.84 13.81
C ALA A 28 15.06 12.76 12.88
N ASP A 29 14.54 13.97 12.61
CA ASP A 29 15.17 15.23 13.05
C ASP A 29 14.51 16.41 12.33
N SER A 30 13.67 17.15 13.04
CA SER A 30 13.39 18.55 12.67
C SER A 30 13.28 19.37 13.95
N ARG A 31 14.44 19.59 14.60
CA ARG A 31 14.60 20.69 15.55
C ARG A 31 15.43 21.80 14.92
N SER A 32 14.69 22.83 14.53
CA SER A 32 15.06 24.25 14.48
C SER A 32 16.41 24.59 15.13
N SER A 33 17.36 25.02 14.31
CA SER A 33 18.63 25.62 14.71
C SER A 33 18.42 27.09 15.09
N VAL A 34 18.08 27.35 16.36
CA VAL A 34 18.19 28.68 16.96
C VAL A 34 19.65 28.90 17.39
N ARG A 35 20.31 29.89 16.78
CA ARG A 35 21.67 30.33 17.13
C ARG A 35 21.71 30.84 18.57
N ILE A 36 22.56 30.23 19.40
CA ILE A 36 22.88 30.70 20.76
C ILE A 36 24.13 31.57 20.69
N GLY A 37 23.96 32.86 21.03
CA GLY A 37 25.05 33.76 21.38
C GLY A 37 25.52 33.52 22.81
N LYS A 38 26.84 33.54 23.00
CA LYS A 38 27.52 33.46 24.30
C LYS A 38 27.17 34.67 25.17
N SER A 39 26.88 34.44 26.45
CA SER A 39 27.07 35.44 27.50
C SER A 39 27.28 34.76 28.86
N THR A 40 28.08 35.42 29.67
CA THR A 40 28.82 34.97 30.85
C THR A 40 28.01 34.88 32.15
N SER A 41 28.63 34.25 33.14
CA SER A 41 28.18 34.00 34.52
C SER A 41 27.62 35.22 35.26
N PHE A 42 26.68 34.98 36.19
CA PHE A 42 26.83 35.20 37.65
C PHE A 42 25.46 35.16 38.38
N PHE A 43 25.53 34.76 39.66
CA PHE A 43 24.58 34.97 40.77
C PHE A 43 23.38 34.02 41.04
N SER A 44 23.49 33.44 42.24
CA SER A 44 22.51 33.41 43.32
C SER A 44 21.42 32.34 43.34
N ALA A 45 21.64 31.43 44.28
CA ALA A 45 20.63 30.61 44.93
C ALA A 45 19.52 31.49 45.54
N VAL A 46 18.28 31.29 45.08
CA VAL A 46 17.06 31.72 45.78
C VAL A 46 16.14 30.52 45.94
N LYS A 47 15.95 30.16 47.21
CA LYS A 47 15.09 29.09 47.70
C LYS A 47 13.65 29.63 47.76
N ALA A 48 12.87 29.43 46.71
CA ALA A 48 11.45 29.82 46.67
C ALA A 48 10.54 28.60 46.87
N LYS A 49 9.97 28.47 48.08
CA LYS A 49 8.85 27.59 48.40
C LYS A 49 7.62 28.11 47.64
N ASN A 50 7.14 27.36 46.64
CA ASN A 50 5.84 27.67 46.01
C ASN A 50 4.78 26.61 46.34
N LYS A 51 3.80 27.12 47.09
CA LYS A 51 2.49 26.58 47.45
C LYS A 51 1.88 25.67 46.39
N LEU A 52 1.48 24.47 46.84
CA LEU A 52 0.38 23.72 46.26
C LEU A 52 -0.86 24.61 46.13
N THR A 53 -1.29 24.86 44.90
CA THR A 53 -2.64 25.35 44.61
C THR A 53 -3.44 24.21 44.00
N LYS A 54 -4.30 23.60 44.84
CA LYS A 54 -5.43 22.79 44.40
C LYS A 54 -6.42 23.71 43.68
N LYS A 55 -6.57 23.63 42.36
CA LYS A 55 -7.72 24.21 41.65
C LYS A 55 -8.12 23.39 40.43
N GLY A 56 -9.33 22.82 40.52
CA GLY A 56 -10.25 22.68 39.39
C GLY A 56 -10.07 21.49 38.46
N LYS A 57 -10.55 20.31 38.86
CA LYS A 57 -10.97 19.26 37.92
C LYS A 57 -12.21 19.77 37.14
N ARG A 58 -11.98 20.52 36.06
CA ARG A 58 -13.04 20.88 35.10
C ARG A 58 -13.25 19.67 34.20
N LYS A 59 -14.22 18.81 34.56
CA LYS A 59 -14.73 17.73 33.70
C LYS A 59 -15.34 18.37 32.45
N LYS A 60 -14.53 18.63 31.42
CA LYS A 60 -15.03 18.88 30.07
C LYS A 60 -15.64 17.57 29.59
N GLY A 61 -16.96 17.50 29.62
CA GLY A 61 -17.72 16.46 28.94
C GLY A 61 -17.43 16.58 27.45
N VAL A 62 -16.45 15.81 26.98
CA VAL A 62 -16.26 15.54 25.56
C VAL A 62 -17.52 14.80 25.15
N LYS A 63 -18.46 15.50 24.51
CA LYS A 63 -19.55 14.88 23.77
C LYS A 63 -18.87 13.96 22.75
N LYS A 64 -18.86 12.66 23.06
CA LYS A 64 -18.46 11.60 22.16
C LYS A 64 -19.46 11.67 21.00
N LEU A 65 -19.11 12.42 19.96
CA LEU A 65 -19.77 12.33 18.68
C LEU A 65 -19.64 10.87 18.27
N SER A 66 -20.69 10.10 18.48
CA SER A 66 -20.78 8.74 17.97
C SER A 66 -20.63 8.88 16.47
N ARG A 67 -19.44 8.55 15.94
CA ARG A 67 -19.27 8.23 14.53
C ARG A 67 -20.37 7.23 14.24
N LYS A 68 -21.39 7.68 13.52
CA LYS A 68 -22.39 6.79 12.94
C LYS A 68 -21.56 5.90 12.03
N ASP A 69 -21.31 4.67 12.45
CA ASP A 69 -20.69 3.66 11.61
C ASP A 69 -21.62 3.49 10.42
N ASN A 70 -21.29 4.14 9.31
CA ASN A 70 -21.87 3.83 8.00
C ASN A 70 -21.29 2.49 7.49
N SER A 71 -21.08 1.52 8.38
CA SER A 71 -20.60 0.16 8.06
C SER A 71 -21.69 -0.73 7.47
N ALA A 72 -22.93 -0.25 7.44
CA ALA A 72 -24.00 -0.83 6.63
C ALA A 72 -23.67 -0.57 5.15
N ASP A 73 -23.36 -1.53 4.30
CA ASP A 73 -23.24 -2.98 4.41
C ASP A 73 -22.11 -3.35 3.41
N PHE A 74 -20.86 -3.44 3.87
CA PHE A 74 -19.76 -3.82 2.97
C PHE A 74 -19.97 -5.26 2.52
N GLN A 75 -20.48 -5.43 1.31
CA GLN A 75 -20.51 -6.71 0.62
C GLN A 75 -19.27 -6.81 -0.26
N ASN A 76 -18.49 -7.87 -0.07
CA ASN A 76 -17.36 -8.15 -0.93
C ASN A 76 -17.88 -8.79 -2.24
N PRO A 77 -17.79 -8.11 -3.39
CA PRO A 77 -18.30 -8.67 -4.65
C PRO A 77 -17.31 -9.63 -5.31
N LEU A 78 -16.05 -9.69 -4.85
CA LEU A 78 -14.99 -10.46 -5.49
C LEU A 78 -14.88 -11.88 -4.92
N ILE A 79 -14.57 -12.84 -5.80
CA ILE A 79 -14.18 -14.19 -5.40
C ILE A 79 -12.74 -14.13 -4.88
N ILE A 80 -12.51 -14.51 -3.63
CA ILE A 80 -11.17 -14.53 -3.04
C ILE A 80 -10.85 -15.95 -2.57
N SER A 81 -9.83 -16.58 -3.14
CA SER A 81 -9.45 -17.96 -2.86
C SER A 81 -7.99 -18.06 -2.40
N GLY A 82 -7.73 -18.93 -1.41
CA GLY A 82 -6.40 -19.13 -0.83
C GLY A 82 -6.46 -19.21 0.69
N ASP A 83 -5.35 -18.90 1.37
CA ASP A 83 -5.27 -18.94 2.83
C ASP A 83 -6.06 -17.82 3.52
N ASP A 84 -6.37 -18.02 4.81
CA ASP A 84 -7.19 -17.12 5.61
C ASP A 84 -6.56 -15.72 5.82
N ILE A 85 -5.22 -15.61 5.78
CA ILE A 85 -4.52 -14.34 5.97
C ILE A 85 -4.71 -13.49 4.72
N CYS A 86 -4.39 -14.05 3.54
CA CYS A 86 -4.59 -13.39 2.27
C CYS A 86 -6.06 -13.00 2.05
N GLN A 87 -7.00 -13.90 2.35
CA GLN A 87 -8.42 -13.59 2.22
C GLN A 87 -8.86 -12.41 3.11
N ARG A 88 -8.35 -12.35 4.34
CA ARG A 88 -8.65 -11.26 5.28
C ARG A 88 -8.05 -9.94 4.81
N ASN A 89 -6.78 -9.92 4.45
CA ASN A 89 -6.07 -8.72 4.03
C ASN A 89 -6.64 -8.17 2.71
N SER A 90 -7.07 -9.05 1.80
CA SER A 90 -7.75 -8.64 0.56
C SER A 90 -9.08 -7.96 0.84
N ARG A 91 -9.89 -8.49 1.78
CA ARG A 91 -11.13 -7.85 2.21
C ARG A 91 -10.88 -6.52 2.93
N GLU A 92 -9.78 -6.42 3.68
CA GLU A 92 -9.39 -5.18 4.35
C GLU A 92 -8.95 -4.10 3.36
N ALA A 93 -8.18 -4.45 2.33
CA ALA A 93 -7.81 -3.57 1.22
C ALA A 93 -9.06 -3.06 0.47
N LEU A 94 -9.99 -3.96 0.11
CA LEU A 94 -11.26 -3.58 -0.52
C LEU A 94 -12.11 -2.66 0.37
N ARG A 95 -12.18 -2.95 1.68
CA ARG A 95 -12.88 -2.08 2.64
C ARG A 95 -12.20 -0.71 2.76
N THR A 96 -10.88 -0.66 2.65
CA THR A 96 -10.11 0.59 2.66
C THR A 96 -10.48 1.47 1.47
N LEU A 97 -10.54 0.90 0.26
CA LEU A 97 -11.07 1.60 -0.91
C LEU A 97 -12.52 2.03 -0.69
N PHE A 98 -13.42 1.12 -0.33
CA PHE A 98 -14.85 1.42 -0.15
C PHE A 98 -15.10 2.62 0.79
N THR A 99 -14.30 2.74 1.85
CA THR A 99 -14.47 3.76 2.88
C THR A 99 -13.85 5.11 2.50
N ARG A 100 -12.77 5.12 1.72
CA ARG A 100 -11.90 6.31 1.56
C ARG A 100 -11.70 6.75 0.11
N ASP A 101 -11.89 5.84 -0.84
CA ASP A 101 -11.83 6.07 -2.28
C ASP A 101 -12.90 5.23 -2.98
N ARG A 102 -14.14 5.75 -2.95
CA ARG A 102 -15.28 5.02 -3.49
C ARG A 102 -15.16 4.79 -5.00
N GLU A 103 -14.58 5.75 -5.72
CA GLU A 103 -14.30 5.64 -7.15
C GLU A 103 -13.30 4.52 -7.42
N GLY A 104 -12.19 4.45 -6.68
CA GLY A 104 -11.23 3.35 -6.78
C GLY A 104 -11.83 1.99 -6.43
N PHE A 105 -12.72 1.92 -5.44
CA PHE A 105 -13.47 0.69 -5.13
C PHE A 105 -14.35 0.25 -6.30
N ASP A 106 -15.19 1.16 -6.82
CA ASP A 106 -16.11 0.88 -7.92
C ASP A 106 -15.31 0.45 -9.18
N PHE A 107 -14.17 1.10 -9.44
CA PHE A 107 -13.26 0.75 -10.53
C PHE A 107 -12.72 -0.68 -10.43
N VAL A 108 -12.31 -1.12 -9.23
CA VAL A 108 -11.82 -2.47 -8.97
C VAL A 108 -12.92 -3.51 -9.16
N VAL A 109 -14.10 -3.29 -8.58
CA VAL A 109 -15.16 -4.31 -8.58
C VAL A 109 -15.84 -4.46 -9.94
N GLU A 110 -15.77 -3.44 -10.79
CA GLU A 110 -16.23 -3.51 -12.18
C GLU A 110 -15.29 -4.35 -13.06
N ARG A 111 -13.99 -4.40 -12.74
CA ARG A 111 -12.95 -4.93 -13.64
C ARG A 111 -12.31 -6.22 -13.18
N LEU A 112 -12.03 -6.34 -11.89
CA LEU A 112 -11.43 -7.52 -11.29
C LEU A 112 -12.55 -8.43 -10.78
N GLY A 113 -12.55 -9.72 -11.12
CA GLY A 113 -13.56 -10.64 -10.60
C GLY A 113 -13.03 -11.68 -9.60
N LYS A 114 -11.74 -12.03 -9.66
CA LYS A 114 -11.13 -13.02 -8.75
C LYS A 114 -9.76 -12.57 -8.23
N ILE A 115 -9.52 -12.81 -6.94
CA ILE A 115 -8.20 -12.75 -6.29
C ILE A 115 -7.80 -14.17 -5.88
N GLU A 116 -6.60 -14.60 -6.29
CA GLU A 116 -6.03 -15.89 -5.92
C GLU A 116 -4.71 -15.70 -5.15
N CYS A 117 -4.64 -16.23 -3.93
CA CYS A 117 -3.46 -16.11 -3.10
C CYS A 117 -2.35 -17.05 -3.58
N ALA A 118 -1.15 -16.51 -3.73
CA ALA A 118 0.04 -17.25 -4.11
C ALA A 118 1.14 -17.10 -3.05
N VAL A 119 2.00 -18.12 -2.97
CA VAL A 119 3.13 -18.15 -2.03
C VAL A 119 4.19 -17.11 -2.41
N SER A 120 4.29 -16.75 -3.69
CA SER A 120 5.27 -15.81 -4.22
C SER A 120 4.83 -15.19 -5.52
N GLY A 121 5.27 -13.96 -5.79
CA GLY A 121 5.01 -13.26 -7.04
C GLY A 121 3.57 -12.76 -7.18
N SER A 122 3.40 -11.66 -7.90
CA SER A 122 2.10 -11.13 -8.27
C SER A 122 1.97 -11.05 -9.79
N ALA A 123 0.78 -11.34 -10.31
CA ALA A 123 0.47 -11.26 -11.73
C ALA A 123 -1.03 -11.12 -11.97
N VAL A 124 -1.42 -10.29 -12.95
CA VAL A 124 -2.79 -10.20 -13.43
C VAL A 124 -2.97 -10.96 -14.74
N TYR A 125 -4.15 -11.58 -14.88
CA TYR A 125 -4.58 -12.39 -16.00
C TYR A 125 -5.88 -11.80 -16.55
N PRO A 126 -5.80 -10.71 -17.34
CA PRO A 126 -6.97 -9.96 -17.79
C PRO A 126 -7.85 -10.72 -18.80
N TRP A 127 -7.32 -11.78 -19.43
CA TRP A 127 -8.03 -12.63 -20.38
C TRP A 127 -8.85 -13.77 -19.72
N GLU A 128 -8.69 -13.99 -18.41
CA GLU A 128 -9.49 -14.98 -17.68
C GLU A 128 -10.94 -14.50 -17.52
N ASN A 129 -11.87 -15.44 -17.34
CA ASN A 129 -13.28 -15.12 -17.08
C ASN A 129 -13.79 -15.84 -15.81
N PRO A 130 -13.93 -15.14 -14.67
CA PRO A 130 -13.62 -13.71 -14.48
C PRO A 130 -12.12 -13.40 -14.54
N SER A 131 -11.77 -12.14 -14.78
CA SER A 131 -10.39 -11.64 -14.71
C SER A 131 -9.79 -11.96 -13.34
N LEU A 132 -8.51 -12.33 -13.34
CA LEU A 132 -7.84 -12.88 -12.17
C LEU A 132 -6.61 -12.04 -11.80
N PHE A 133 -6.51 -11.67 -10.52
CA PHE A 133 -5.27 -11.21 -9.93
C PHE A 133 -4.72 -12.28 -8.98
N ARG A 134 -3.55 -12.84 -9.33
CA ARG A 134 -2.81 -13.72 -8.44
C ARG A 134 -1.85 -12.87 -7.61
N VAL A 135 -2.01 -12.90 -6.29
CA VAL A 135 -1.30 -12.01 -5.37
C VAL A 135 -0.33 -12.78 -4.47
N GLY A 136 0.93 -12.35 -4.43
CA GLY A 136 1.97 -12.96 -3.61
C GLY A 136 1.95 -12.48 -2.16
N VAL A 137 2.56 -13.28 -1.27
CA VAL A 137 2.68 -13.01 0.18
C VAL A 137 3.19 -11.61 0.49
N ALA A 138 4.20 -11.11 -0.23
CA ALA A 138 4.77 -9.79 0.02
C ALA A 138 3.72 -8.67 -0.16
N THR A 139 2.92 -8.75 -1.22
CA THR A 139 1.92 -7.74 -1.56
C THR A 139 0.72 -7.81 -0.63
N PHE A 140 0.13 -8.99 -0.38
CA PHE A 140 -1.06 -9.04 0.49
C PHE A 140 -0.75 -8.87 1.98
N ASN A 141 0.49 -9.07 2.43
CA ASN A 141 0.94 -8.75 3.80
C ASN A 141 1.52 -7.35 3.96
N ALA A 142 1.59 -6.56 2.88
CA ALA A 142 1.85 -5.14 2.99
C ALA A 142 0.71 -4.46 3.78
N ASN A 143 0.88 -3.16 4.05
CA ASN A 143 -0.19 -2.43 4.74
C ASN A 143 -1.45 -2.33 3.85
N PRO A 144 -2.65 -2.21 4.44
CA PRO A 144 -3.91 -2.21 3.68
C PRO A 144 -4.06 -1.08 2.66
N ILE A 145 -3.41 0.08 2.88
CA ILE A 145 -3.46 1.21 1.94
C ILE A 145 -2.64 0.90 0.70
N TRP A 146 -1.44 0.36 0.88
CA TRP A 146 -0.61 -0.10 -0.23
C TRP A 146 -1.31 -1.21 -1.02
N TYR A 147 -1.80 -2.24 -0.33
CA TYR A 147 -2.47 -3.33 -1.03
C TYR A 147 -3.75 -2.86 -1.76
N ALA A 148 -4.50 -1.94 -1.16
CA ALA A 148 -5.63 -1.29 -1.83
C ALA A 148 -5.23 -0.57 -3.12
N SER A 149 -4.10 0.16 -3.13
CA SER A 149 -3.63 0.83 -4.35
C SER A 149 -3.19 -0.16 -5.43
N VAL A 150 -2.58 -1.28 -5.04
CA VAL A 150 -2.21 -2.36 -5.97
C VAL A 150 -3.45 -2.98 -6.63
N LEU A 151 -4.56 -3.17 -5.91
CA LEU A 151 -5.80 -3.66 -6.52
C LEU A 151 -6.29 -2.71 -7.63
N VAL A 152 -6.19 -1.39 -7.43
CA VAL A 152 -6.53 -0.39 -8.46
C VAL A 152 -5.54 -0.46 -9.63
N HIS A 153 -4.24 -0.59 -9.35
CA HIS A 153 -3.21 -0.77 -10.37
C HIS A 153 -3.52 -1.96 -11.29
N GLU A 154 -3.77 -3.13 -10.72
CA GLU A 154 -4.01 -4.35 -11.51
C GLU A 154 -5.34 -4.26 -12.28
N SER A 155 -6.32 -3.53 -11.75
CA SER A 155 -7.56 -3.22 -12.46
C SER A 155 -7.35 -2.28 -13.65
N CYS A 156 -6.33 -1.41 -13.60
CA CYS A 156 -5.92 -0.58 -14.74
C CYS A 156 -5.37 -1.43 -15.89
N HIS A 157 -4.54 -2.43 -15.61
CA HIS A 157 -4.10 -3.37 -16.65
C HIS A 157 -5.25 -4.17 -17.27
N ILE A 158 -6.26 -4.56 -16.47
CA ILE A 158 -7.46 -5.21 -17.00
C ILE A 158 -8.24 -4.28 -17.93
N GLU A 159 -8.39 -3.00 -17.57
CA GLU A 159 -9.03 -2.00 -18.43
C GLU A 159 -8.25 -1.77 -19.73
N GLN A 160 -6.92 -1.66 -19.67
CA GLN A 160 -6.07 -1.52 -20.85
C GLN A 160 -6.24 -2.71 -21.80
N PHE A 161 -6.18 -3.93 -21.27
CA PHE A 161 -6.44 -5.14 -22.05
C PHE A 161 -7.83 -5.11 -22.70
N ARG A 162 -8.88 -4.80 -21.94
CA ARG A 162 -10.26 -4.72 -22.45
C ARG A 162 -10.39 -3.71 -23.60
N ARG A 163 -9.81 -2.51 -23.44
CA ARG A 163 -9.81 -1.47 -24.49
C ARG A 163 -9.11 -1.92 -25.76
N SER A 164 -7.98 -2.62 -25.65
CA SER A 164 -7.28 -3.15 -26.83
C SER A 164 -8.01 -4.33 -27.47
N PHE A 165 -8.60 -5.20 -26.65
CA PHE A 165 -9.43 -6.32 -27.12
C PHE A 165 -10.63 -5.84 -27.95
N GLU A 166 -11.31 -4.78 -27.50
CA GLU A 166 -12.44 -4.17 -28.20
C GLU A 166 -12.03 -3.53 -29.54
N LYS A 167 -10.79 -3.05 -29.67
CA LYS A 167 -10.27 -2.41 -30.88
C LYS A 167 -9.76 -3.39 -31.92
N ASN A 168 -9.03 -4.42 -31.50
CA ASN A 168 -8.20 -5.24 -32.39
C ASN A 168 -8.79 -6.61 -32.73
N SER A 169 -10.00 -6.92 -32.25
CA SER A 169 -10.57 -8.28 -32.20
C SER A 169 -9.75 -9.23 -31.31
N ALA A 170 -10.42 -10.22 -30.74
CA ALA A 170 -9.93 -10.99 -29.58
C ALA A 170 -8.54 -11.64 -29.68
N ALA A 171 -8.05 -11.88 -30.90
CA ALA A 171 -6.87 -12.70 -31.15
C ALA A 171 -5.53 -11.95 -31.03
N ASP A 172 -5.53 -10.60 -31.07
CA ASP A 172 -4.32 -9.82 -31.39
C ASP A 172 -3.94 -8.76 -30.35
N VAL A 173 -4.36 -8.89 -29.09
CA VAL A 173 -3.95 -7.94 -28.04
C VAL A 173 -2.48 -8.15 -27.68
N SER A 174 -1.63 -7.18 -28.01
CA SER A 174 -0.21 -7.25 -27.70
C SER A 174 0.03 -7.05 -26.20
N ALA A 175 0.95 -7.82 -25.61
CA ALA A 175 1.37 -7.63 -24.23
C ALA A 175 1.87 -6.21 -23.95
N GLU A 176 2.45 -5.53 -24.95
CA GLU A 176 2.92 -4.15 -24.81
C GLU A 176 1.77 -3.16 -24.52
N GLU A 177 0.54 -3.47 -24.93
CA GLU A 177 -0.61 -2.58 -24.73
C GLU A 177 -1.12 -2.55 -23.28
N TYR A 178 -0.82 -3.58 -22.48
CA TYR A 178 -1.30 -3.68 -21.10
C TYR A 178 -0.22 -4.07 -20.08
N PHE A 179 1.01 -4.37 -20.51
CA PHE A 179 2.18 -4.61 -19.64
C PHE A 179 3.46 -3.90 -20.12
N GLY A 180 3.38 -3.18 -21.24
CA GLY A 180 4.48 -2.39 -21.77
C GLY A 180 4.82 -1.17 -20.92
N GLU A 181 5.87 -0.45 -21.32
CA GLU A 181 6.36 0.72 -20.57
C GLU A 181 5.28 1.78 -20.37
N LYS A 182 4.55 2.11 -21.44
CA LYS A 182 3.48 3.12 -21.39
C LYS A 182 2.29 2.65 -20.54
N ALA A 183 1.97 1.36 -20.62
CA ALA A 183 0.87 0.77 -19.88
C ALA A 183 1.16 0.79 -18.37
N GLU A 184 2.38 0.38 -17.99
CA GLU A 184 2.87 0.44 -16.62
C GLU A 184 2.90 1.88 -16.09
N GLN A 185 3.42 2.84 -16.87
CA GLN A 185 3.46 4.24 -16.44
C GLN A 185 2.07 4.79 -16.13
N GLU A 186 1.07 4.51 -16.98
CA GLU A 186 -0.33 4.90 -16.73
C GLU A 186 -0.85 4.26 -15.43
N CYS A 187 -0.64 2.96 -15.22
CA CYS A 187 -1.15 2.29 -14.03
C CYS A 187 -0.41 2.70 -12.74
N LEU A 188 0.89 3.04 -12.81
CA LEU A 188 1.64 3.64 -11.71
C LEU A 188 1.10 5.03 -11.34
N ASP A 189 0.72 5.84 -12.33
CA ASP A 189 0.12 7.16 -12.08
C ASP A 189 -1.25 7.02 -11.38
N VAL A 190 -2.09 6.08 -11.84
CA VAL A 190 -3.37 5.74 -11.20
C VAL A 190 -3.16 5.23 -9.77
N GLN A 191 -2.15 4.38 -9.54
CA GLN A 191 -1.81 3.89 -8.22
C GLN A 191 -1.35 5.01 -7.29
N ALA A 192 -0.53 5.94 -7.79
CA ALA A 192 -0.06 7.10 -7.02
C ALA A 192 -1.21 8.05 -6.67
N GLU A 193 -2.16 8.28 -7.58
CA GLU A 193 -3.38 9.05 -7.29
C GLU A 193 -4.20 8.37 -6.19
N THR A 194 -4.40 7.06 -6.29
CA THR A 194 -5.12 6.26 -5.28
C THR A 194 -4.45 6.38 -3.90
N LEU A 195 -3.12 6.24 -3.83
CA LEU A 195 -2.38 6.43 -2.57
C LEU A 195 -2.61 7.83 -1.97
N ARG A 196 -2.65 8.88 -2.79
CA ARG A 196 -2.97 10.25 -2.33
C ARG A 196 -4.40 10.35 -1.79
N LYS A 197 -5.39 9.78 -2.49
CA LYS A 197 -6.80 9.72 -2.03
C LYS A 197 -6.92 8.98 -0.69
N LEU A 198 -6.18 7.88 -0.54
CA LEU A 198 -6.09 7.09 0.69
C LEU A 198 -5.16 7.70 1.74
N GLN A 199 -4.64 8.91 1.54
CA GLN A 199 -3.74 9.61 2.46
C GLN A 199 -2.58 8.72 2.94
N ALA A 200 -2.00 7.97 2.00
CA ALA A 200 -0.78 7.20 2.18
C ALA A 200 0.37 8.12 2.64
N ASN A 201 1.43 7.52 3.18
CA ASN A 201 2.61 8.32 3.50
C ASN A 201 3.31 8.76 2.20
N GLN A 202 4.00 9.91 2.24
CA GLN A 202 4.66 10.44 1.04
C GLN A 202 5.75 9.48 0.50
N ALA A 203 6.38 8.67 1.37
CA ALA A 203 7.40 7.72 0.96
C ALA A 203 6.87 6.61 0.04
N GLU A 204 5.62 6.17 0.22
CA GLU A 204 4.93 5.23 -0.67
C GLU A 204 4.65 5.84 -2.04
N VAL A 205 4.22 7.11 -2.07
CA VAL A 205 4.00 7.85 -3.32
C VAL A 205 5.33 8.07 -4.06
N ASP A 206 6.36 8.48 -3.35
CA ASP A 206 7.70 8.70 -3.92
C ASP A 206 8.35 7.40 -4.41
N TYR A 207 8.03 6.27 -3.76
CA TYR A 207 8.49 4.96 -4.22
C TYR A 207 7.94 4.63 -5.61
N LEU A 208 6.66 4.89 -5.88
CA LEU A 208 6.11 4.69 -7.23
C LEU A 208 6.78 5.58 -8.28
N SER A 209 7.10 6.84 -7.94
CA SER A 209 7.83 7.73 -8.86
C SER A 209 9.25 7.23 -9.17
N ARG A 210 9.91 6.54 -8.23
CA ARG A 210 11.20 5.89 -8.49
C ARG A 210 11.03 4.62 -9.32
N LEU A 211 9.99 3.84 -9.06
CA LEU A 211 9.67 2.61 -9.77
C LEU A 211 9.41 2.88 -11.27
N SER A 212 8.70 3.97 -11.57
CA SER A 212 8.41 4.41 -12.94
C SER A 212 9.66 4.82 -13.72
N GLN A 213 10.80 5.02 -13.05
CA GLN A 213 12.08 5.36 -13.67
C GLN A 213 13.06 4.19 -13.73
N SER A 214 12.73 3.04 -13.12
CA SER A 214 13.68 1.94 -12.94
C SER A 214 13.66 0.89 -14.05
N GLY A 215 12.77 1.01 -15.04
CA GLY A 215 12.57 -0.05 -16.03
C GLY A 215 11.83 -1.26 -15.47
N TYR A 216 11.03 -1.09 -14.42
CA TYR A 216 10.38 -2.18 -13.70
C TYR A 216 9.50 -3.07 -14.59
N TRP A 217 8.90 -2.51 -15.65
CA TRP A 217 8.14 -3.22 -16.68
C TRP A 217 8.94 -4.33 -17.39
N LEU A 218 10.27 -4.27 -17.38
CA LEU A 218 11.14 -5.32 -17.93
C LEU A 218 11.21 -6.58 -17.03
N THR A 219 10.75 -6.49 -15.78
CA THR A 219 10.66 -7.64 -14.86
C THR A 219 9.59 -8.61 -15.35
N LYS A 220 9.93 -9.90 -15.38
CA LYS A 220 9.02 -10.95 -15.86
C LYS A 220 7.76 -11.03 -14.99
N PRO A 221 6.58 -11.31 -15.58
CA PRO A 221 5.37 -11.60 -14.81
C PRO A 221 5.61 -12.70 -13.77
N GLY A 222 5.12 -12.53 -12.54
CA GLY A 222 5.35 -13.45 -11.42
C GLY A 222 6.68 -13.27 -10.68
N GLU A 223 7.64 -12.54 -11.25
CA GLU A 223 8.82 -12.03 -10.52
C GLU A 223 8.61 -10.59 -10.04
N ARG A 224 7.47 -9.99 -10.37
CA ARG A 224 7.04 -8.67 -9.91
C ARG A 224 6.53 -8.75 -8.48
N TRP A 225 6.94 -7.76 -7.69
CA TRP A 225 6.55 -7.55 -6.31
C TRP A 225 6.08 -6.11 -6.15
N TRP A 226 4.87 -5.94 -5.65
CA TRP A 226 4.36 -4.65 -5.20
C TRP A 226 4.56 -4.52 -3.72
#